data_AF-A0A415E7X2-F1
#
_entry.id   AF-A0A415E7X2-F1
#
_cell.length_a   1.000
_cell.length_b   1.000
_cell.length_c   1.000
_cell.angle_alpha   90.00
_cell.angle_beta   90.00
_cell.angle_gamma   90.00
#
_symmetry.space_group_name_H-M   'P 1'
#
loop_
_entity.id
_entity.type
_entity.pdbx_description
1 polymer ?
#
loop_
_entity_poly.entity_id
_entity_poly.type
_entity_poly.pdbx_seq_one_letter_code
_entity_poly.pdbx_strand_id
1 'polypeptide(L)'
;MSEDKKTEKKIAKRREDILFWLKAAEKYANQYKQAVDEKKKAKSEKSLQSAKESIQFAVNAAIDLGGTIDDIPETLSKEQLEIWNEMFGNADSDDIAIEKEIQRIKKMLNEDLKEAMEKYSYDPEEPIEEKRKNKLFYREHAIGLTLKHSSRKTMASGTPNKAYNDYWNYDRDYESTKDKYFTKEEQDLIINCLRSHEEEAAYLSEKRAWMGRLGESLCKTAEKIGEWGDITSARVLAQGLSKEIFQQTVTEIEGKLPKDELKKRADEMTRRYIQFISDPHELEEAMIQEKESEIEAEKLLTELRSSTEGAKMLLSGRESRQVEQWIEIAESEVEGQNILAYELLCEKLGKERAKFILLCKADPDLEKRREALTSYSFEELGL
;
A
#
# COMPACT_ATOMS: atom_id res chain seq x y z
N MET A 1 -14.83 -43.32 -1.58
CA MET A 1 -13.74 -42.32 -1.55
C MET A 1 -14.19 -41.14 -2.39
N SER A 2 -14.13 -39.92 -1.85
CA SER A 2 -14.45 -38.69 -2.59
C SER A 2 -13.57 -38.55 -3.84
N GLU A 3 -14.04 -37.81 -4.84
CA GLU A 3 -13.28 -37.55 -6.07
C GLU A 3 -11.94 -36.86 -5.75
N ASP A 4 -11.91 -35.95 -4.78
CA ASP A 4 -10.70 -35.26 -4.32
C ASP A 4 -9.61 -36.24 -3.86
N LYS A 5 -9.96 -37.24 -3.05
CA LYS A 5 -9.01 -38.27 -2.59
C LYS A 5 -8.48 -39.14 -3.73
N LYS A 6 -9.23 -39.29 -4.83
CA LYS A 6 -8.74 -40.01 -6.02
C LYS A 6 -7.77 -39.15 -6.83
N THR A 7 -8.00 -37.84 -6.90
CA THR A 7 -7.15 -36.88 -7.61
C THR A 7 -5.82 -36.69 -6.88
N GLU A 8 -5.83 -36.48 -5.56
CA GLU A 8 -4.62 -36.40 -4.72
C GLU A 8 -3.73 -37.64 -4.87
N LYS A 9 -4.33 -38.84 -4.86
CA LYS A 9 -3.60 -40.09 -5.03
C LYS A 9 -2.97 -40.22 -6.42
N LYS A 10 -3.60 -39.67 -7.46
CA LYS A 10 -3.03 -39.65 -8.82
C LYS A 10 -1.87 -38.65 -8.92
N ILE A 11 -1.98 -37.48 -8.31
CA ILE A 11 -0.91 -36.48 -8.24
C ILE A 11 0.30 -37.07 -7.51
N ALA A 12 0.10 -37.67 -6.34
CA ALA A 12 1.17 -38.33 -5.57
C ALA A 12 1.89 -39.39 -6.41
N LYS A 13 1.14 -40.22 -7.15
CA LYS A 13 1.73 -41.20 -8.06
C LYS A 13 2.56 -40.56 -9.18
N ARG A 14 2.13 -39.42 -9.74
CA ARG A 14 2.94 -38.70 -10.75
C ARG A 14 4.23 -38.15 -10.17
N ARG A 15 4.21 -37.70 -8.92
CA ARG A 15 5.43 -37.27 -8.21
C ARG A 15 6.40 -38.43 -7.99
N GLU A 16 5.89 -39.62 -7.64
CA GLU A 16 6.71 -40.84 -7.59
C GLU A 16 7.31 -41.20 -8.95
N ASP A 17 6.52 -41.10 -10.03
CA ASP A 17 6.97 -41.36 -11.40
C ASP A 17 8.12 -40.39 -11.80
N ILE A 18 8.01 -39.10 -11.46
CA ILE A 18 9.05 -38.08 -11.72
C ILE A 18 10.37 -38.47 -11.06
N LEU A 19 10.34 -38.75 -9.75
CA LEU A 19 11.54 -39.12 -8.99
C LEU A 19 12.16 -40.43 -9.47
N PHE A 20 11.34 -41.39 -9.87
CA PHE A 20 11.80 -42.65 -10.45
C PHE A 20 12.59 -42.40 -11.75
N TRP A 21 12.05 -41.60 -12.67
CA TRP A 21 12.70 -41.34 -13.94
C TRP A 21 13.92 -40.42 -13.82
N LEU A 22 13.96 -39.51 -12.85
CA LEU A 22 15.16 -38.72 -12.54
C LEU A 22 16.33 -39.61 -12.09
N LYS A 23 16.09 -40.59 -11.24
CA LYS A 23 17.11 -41.60 -10.88
C LYS A 23 17.57 -42.42 -12.08
N ALA A 24 16.67 -42.76 -12.99
CA ALA A 24 17.02 -43.45 -14.22
C ALA A 24 17.87 -42.57 -15.15
N ALA A 25 17.50 -41.30 -15.31
CA ALA A 25 18.22 -40.32 -16.11
C ALA A 25 19.65 -40.10 -15.58
N GLU A 26 19.81 -39.93 -14.27
CA GLU A 26 21.13 -39.84 -13.61
C GLU A 26 22.00 -41.05 -13.91
N LYS A 27 21.43 -42.26 -13.79
CA LYS A 27 22.13 -43.50 -14.14
C LYS A 27 22.59 -43.51 -15.60
N TYR A 28 21.74 -43.09 -16.54
CA TYR A 28 22.09 -43.07 -17.97
C TYR A 28 23.12 -41.99 -18.31
N ALA A 29 23.05 -40.81 -17.67
CA ALA A 29 24.06 -39.77 -17.81
C ALA A 29 25.43 -40.25 -17.32
N ASN A 30 25.47 -40.98 -16.20
CA ASN A 30 26.72 -41.56 -15.69
C ASN A 30 27.26 -42.67 -16.61
N GLN A 31 26.40 -43.52 -17.16
CA GLN A 31 26.80 -44.52 -18.16
C GLN A 31 27.36 -43.87 -19.44
N TYR A 32 26.77 -42.76 -19.87
CA TYR A 32 27.26 -41.98 -21.01
C TYR A 32 28.67 -41.44 -20.74
N LYS A 33 28.90 -40.85 -19.55
CA LYS A 33 30.21 -40.32 -19.12
C LYS A 33 31.30 -41.42 -19.05
N GLN A 34 30.94 -42.64 -18.67
CA GLN A 34 31.87 -43.76 -18.49
C GLN A 34 32.07 -44.64 -19.75
N ALA A 35 31.29 -44.42 -20.81
CA ALA A 35 31.34 -45.26 -22.01
C ALA A 35 32.60 -45.00 -22.84
N VAL A 36 33.33 -46.09 -23.12
CA VAL A 36 34.61 -46.08 -23.86
C VAL A 36 34.41 -46.21 -25.37
N ASP A 37 33.26 -46.72 -25.82
CA ASP A 37 32.92 -46.92 -27.23
C ASP A 37 31.65 -46.16 -27.64
N GLU A 38 31.61 -45.70 -28.90
CA GLU A 38 30.51 -44.86 -29.43
C GLU A 38 29.15 -45.56 -29.41
N LYS A 39 29.12 -46.89 -29.57
CA LYS A 39 27.88 -47.67 -29.56
C LYS A 39 27.22 -47.64 -28.19
N LYS A 40 28.00 -47.72 -27.11
CA LYS A 40 27.49 -47.56 -25.74
C LYS A 40 27.07 -46.13 -25.44
N LYS A 41 27.83 -45.12 -25.90
CA LYS A 41 27.43 -43.71 -25.77
C LYS A 41 26.06 -43.45 -26.40
N ALA A 42 25.88 -43.83 -27.66
CA ALA A 42 24.61 -43.65 -28.37
C ALA A 42 23.42 -44.37 -27.68
N LYS A 43 23.67 -45.55 -27.11
CA LYS A 43 22.64 -46.27 -26.33
C LYS A 43 22.25 -45.52 -25.06
N SER A 44 23.24 -45.07 -24.28
CA SER A 44 23.00 -44.32 -23.04
C SER A 44 22.33 -42.98 -23.30
N GLU A 45 22.68 -42.30 -24.39
CA GLU A 45 22.05 -41.06 -24.83
C GLU A 45 20.58 -41.26 -25.19
N LYS A 46 20.27 -42.30 -25.99
CA LYS A 46 18.88 -42.65 -26.32
C LYS A 46 18.06 -43.00 -25.08
N SER A 47 18.65 -43.70 -24.12
CA SER A 47 18.00 -44.02 -22.84
C SER A 47 17.80 -42.79 -21.96
N LEU A 48 18.77 -41.87 -21.93
CA LEU A 48 18.65 -40.58 -21.24
C LEU A 48 17.49 -39.77 -21.83
N GLN A 49 17.41 -39.67 -23.16
CA GLN A 49 16.34 -38.94 -23.83
C GLN A 49 14.96 -39.54 -23.53
N SER A 50 14.83 -40.86 -23.56
CA SER A 50 13.57 -41.54 -23.20
C SER A 50 13.17 -41.32 -21.73
N ALA A 51 14.14 -41.24 -20.83
CA ALA A 51 13.87 -40.88 -19.44
C ALA A 51 13.37 -39.43 -19.32
N LYS A 52 13.99 -38.48 -20.04
CA LYS A 52 13.55 -37.07 -20.09
C LYS A 52 12.12 -36.95 -20.60
N GLU A 53 11.76 -37.63 -21.69
CA GLU A 53 10.38 -37.65 -22.20
C GLU A 53 9.37 -38.16 -21.15
N SER A 54 9.76 -39.17 -20.38
CA SER A 54 8.91 -39.74 -19.32
C SER A 54 8.75 -38.78 -18.13
N ILE A 55 9.81 -38.05 -17.76
CA ILE A 55 9.76 -37.02 -16.73
C ILE A 55 8.82 -35.88 -17.18
N GLN A 56 8.97 -35.38 -18.41
CA GLN A 56 8.10 -34.32 -18.96
C GLN A 56 6.63 -34.73 -18.96
N PHE A 57 6.34 -35.96 -19.39
CA PHE A 57 4.99 -36.49 -19.37
C PHE A 57 4.39 -36.53 -17.96
N ALA A 58 5.17 -37.00 -16.97
CA ALA A 58 4.70 -37.09 -15.59
C ALA A 58 4.48 -35.71 -14.95
N VAL A 59 5.34 -34.73 -15.27
CA VAL A 59 5.18 -33.32 -14.90
C VAL A 59 3.88 -32.74 -15.46
N ASN A 60 3.66 -32.83 -16.77
CA ASN A 60 2.44 -32.31 -17.39
C ASN A 60 1.19 -32.98 -16.81
N ALA A 61 1.22 -34.30 -16.63
CA ALA A 61 0.10 -35.03 -16.04
C ALA A 61 -0.18 -34.67 -14.57
N ALA A 62 0.82 -34.23 -13.80
CA ALA A 62 0.61 -33.75 -12.44
C ALA A 62 -0.07 -32.37 -12.44
N ILE A 63 0.38 -31.47 -13.34
CA ILE A 63 -0.17 -30.12 -13.52
C ILE A 63 -1.61 -30.18 -14.03
N ASP A 64 -1.91 -31.03 -15.01
CA ASP A 64 -3.27 -31.22 -15.56
C ASP A 64 -4.27 -31.72 -14.51
N LEU A 65 -3.77 -32.41 -13.47
CA LEU A 65 -4.57 -32.85 -12.32
C LEU A 65 -4.72 -31.77 -11.24
N GLY A 66 -4.13 -30.59 -11.42
CA GLY A 66 -4.13 -29.48 -10.47
C GLY A 66 -3.05 -29.55 -9.38
N GLY A 67 -2.01 -30.39 -9.56
CA GLY A 67 -0.91 -30.52 -8.62
C GLY A 67 0.25 -29.56 -8.88
N THR A 68 0.96 -29.13 -7.84
CA THR A 68 2.25 -28.43 -7.94
C THR A 68 3.43 -29.42 -7.88
N ILE A 69 4.55 -29.03 -8.49
CA ILE A 69 5.83 -29.75 -8.52
C ILE A 69 7.01 -28.86 -8.10
N ASP A 70 6.74 -27.65 -7.59
CA ASP A 70 7.76 -26.62 -7.33
C ASP A 70 8.75 -27.02 -6.23
N ASP A 71 8.36 -27.95 -5.35
CA ASP A 71 9.15 -28.48 -4.24
C ASP A 71 10.04 -29.68 -4.63
N ILE A 72 9.88 -30.24 -5.84
CA ILE A 72 10.69 -31.38 -6.30
C ILE A 72 12.19 -31.03 -6.32
N PRO A 73 12.65 -29.88 -6.87
CA PRO A 73 14.07 -29.52 -6.93
C PRO A 73 14.79 -29.55 -5.57
N GLU A 74 14.10 -29.21 -4.48
CA GLU A 74 14.67 -29.18 -3.12
C GLU A 74 15.13 -30.55 -2.63
N THR A 75 14.62 -31.64 -3.23
CA THR A 75 14.88 -33.02 -2.83
C THR A 75 15.87 -33.76 -3.72
N LEU A 76 16.36 -33.12 -4.78
CA LEU A 76 17.20 -33.75 -5.81
C LEU A 76 18.68 -33.79 -5.42
N SER A 77 19.39 -34.83 -5.89
CA SER A 77 20.86 -34.80 -5.90
C SER A 77 21.35 -33.74 -6.88
N LYS A 78 22.63 -33.35 -6.78
CA LYS A 78 23.24 -32.36 -7.68
C LYS A 78 23.12 -32.77 -9.15
N GLU A 79 23.39 -34.04 -9.46
CA GLU A 79 23.30 -34.59 -10.81
C GLU A 79 21.86 -34.67 -11.33
N GLN A 80 20.90 -34.97 -10.46
CA GLN A 80 19.48 -34.94 -10.81
C GLN A 80 18.99 -33.51 -11.05
N LEU A 81 19.47 -32.56 -10.24
CA LEU A 81 19.17 -31.14 -10.39
C LEU A 81 19.76 -30.57 -11.69
N GLU A 82 20.96 -30.98 -12.10
CA GLU A 82 21.52 -30.62 -13.42
C GLU A 82 20.62 -31.10 -14.56
N ILE A 83 20.13 -32.34 -14.52
CA ILE A 83 19.22 -32.90 -15.52
C ILE A 83 17.86 -32.19 -15.48
N TRP A 84 17.34 -31.92 -14.29
CA TRP A 84 16.11 -31.16 -14.09
C TRP A 84 16.22 -29.76 -14.69
N ASN A 85 17.30 -29.05 -14.40
CA ASN A 85 17.58 -27.72 -14.94
C ASN A 85 17.85 -27.74 -16.45
N GLU A 86 18.40 -28.83 -17.00
CA GLU A 86 18.53 -28.96 -18.46
C GLU A 86 17.15 -29.09 -19.14
N MET A 87 16.24 -29.87 -18.53
CA MET A 87 14.93 -30.15 -19.09
C MET A 87 13.93 -29.01 -18.91
N PHE A 88 13.90 -28.47 -17.71
CA PHE A 88 12.90 -27.51 -17.26
C PHE A 88 13.49 -26.13 -17.07
N GLY A 89 14.81 -25.96 -17.29
CA GLY A 89 15.46 -24.67 -17.43
C GLY A 89 14.98 -23.68 -16.41
N ASN A 90 15.56 -23.69 -15.21
CA ASN A 90 15.54 -22.46 -14.44
C ASN A 90 16.26 -21.40 -15.31
N ALA A 91 15.50 -20.57 -16.05
CA ALA A 91 15.85 -19.16 -16.05
C ALA A 91 16.14 -18.82 -14.59
N ASP A 92 17.23 -18.11 -14.29
CA ASP A 92 17.61 -17.79 -12.91
C ASP A 92 16.33 -17.50 -12.12
N SER A 93 16.14 -18.05 -10.91
CA SER A 93 14.88 -17.88 -10.16
C SER A 93 14.39 -16.42 -10.19
N ASP A 94 15.36 -15.53 -10.23
CA ASP A 94 15.27 -14.10 -10.39
C ASP A 94 14.73 -13.69 -11.78
N ASP A 95 15.24 -14.24 -12.90
CA ASP A 95 14.68 -14.05 -14.25
C ASP A 95 13.22 -14.52 -14.37
N ILE A 96 12.86 -15.64 -13.73
CA ILE A 96 11.45 -16.10 -13.70
C ILE A 96 10.59 -15.15 -12.87
N ALA A 97 11.09 -14.69 -11.73
CA ALA A 97 10.39 -13.73 -10.88
C ALA A 97 10.25 -12.37 -11.58
N ILE A 98 11.27 -11.92 -12.31
CA ILE A 98 11.25 -10.75 -13.17
C ILE A 98 10.17 -10.96 -14.24
N GLU A 99 10.20 -12.04 -15.02
CA GLU A 99 9.22 -12.28 -16.07
C GLU A 99 7.78 -12.34 -15.53
N LYS A 100 7.55 -12.99 -14.38
CA LYS A 100 6.25 -12.99 -13.71
C LYS A 100 5.78 -11.59 -13.33
N GLU A 101 6.66 -10.76 -12.78
CA GLU A 101 6.32 -9.38 -12.44
C GLU A 101 6.03 -8.55 -13.71
N ILE A 102 6.85 -8.69 -14.76
CA ILE A 102 6.61 -8.01 -16.05
C ILE A 102 5.26 -8.43 -16.64
N GLN A 103 4.92 -9.72 -16.63
CA GLN A 103 3.62 -10.19 -17.13
C GLN A 103 2.46 -9.68 -16.28
N ARG A 104 2.62 -9.60 -14.95
CA ARG A 104 1.63 -8.99 -14.06
C ARG A 104 1.40 -7.52 -14.40
N ILE A 105 2.45 -6.75 -14.64
CA ILE A 105 2.35 -5.34 -15.04
C ILE A 105 1.65 -5.22 -16.39
N LYS A 106 2.04 -6.02 -17.39
CA LYS A 106 1.40 -6.05 -18.71
C LYS A 106 -0.09 -6.38 -18.63
N LYS A 107 -0.48 -7.29 -17.74
CA LYS A 107 -1.88 -7.59 -17.48
C LYS A 107 -2.64 -6.37 -16.95
N MET A 108 -2.09 -5.68 -15.95
CA MET A 108 -2.69 -4.47 -15.41
C MET A 108 -2.86 -3.37 -16.48
N LEU A 109 -1.88 -3.22 -17.38
CA LEU A 109 -1.93 -2.22 -18.45
C LEU A 109 -2.87 -2.60 -19.60
N ASN A 110 -2.77 -3.83 -20.10
CA ASN A 110 -3.44 -4.22 -21.34
C ASN A 110 -4.83 -4.81 -21.13
N GLU A 111 -5.14 -5.29 -19.93
CA GLU A 111 -6.48 -5.80 -19.60
C GLU A 111 -7.20 -4.77 -18.72
N ASP A 112 -6.75 -4.60 -17.49
CA ASP A 112 -7.45 -3.82 -16.47
C ASP A 112 -7.60 -2.34 -16.83
N LEU A 113 -6.54 -1.72 -17.34
CA LEU A 113 -6.53 -0.29 -17.70
C LEU A 113 -7.20 -0.05 -19.05
N LYS A 114 -6.91 -0.84 -20.08
CA LYS A 114 -7.58 -0.70 -21.39
C LYS A 114 -9.09 -0.90 -21.29
N GLU A 115 -9.57 -1.86 -20.50
CA GLU A 115 -11.00 -2.01 -20.24
C GLU A 115 -11.61 -0.75 -19.60
N ALA A 116 -10.88 -0.08 -18.70
CA ALA A 116 -11.32 1.18 -18.12
C ALA A 116 -11.32 2.32 -19.14
N MET A 117 -10.31 2.40 -20.02
CA MET A 117 -10.19 3.40 -21.08
C MET A 117 -11.30 3.28 -22.14
N GLU A 118 -11.79 2.06 -22.39
CA GLU A 118 -12.92 1.84 -23.30
C GLU A 118 -14.25 2.33 -22.72
N LYS A 119 -14.40 2.28 -21.39
CA LYS A 119 -15.67 2.56 -20.69
C LYS A 119 -15.77 3.97 -20.14
N TYR A 120 -14.64 4.58 -19.83
CA TYR A 120 -14.56 5.82 -19.09
C TYR A 120 -13.54 6.76 -19.73
N SER A 121 -13.82 8.05 -19.64
CA SER A 121 -12.89 9.12 -19.96
C SER A 121 -13.05 10.22 -18.92
N TYR A 122 -12.02 11.05 -18.76
CA TYR A 122 -12.06 12.26 -17.95
C TYR A 122 -11.24 13.35 -18.66
N ASP A 123 -11.52 14.62 -18.36
CA ASP A 123 -10.72 15.72 -18.86
C ASP A 123 -9.46 15.87 -17.98
N PRO A 124 -8.24 15.72 -18.53
CA PRO A 124 -7.01 15.89 -17.76
C PRO A 124 -6.86 17.28 -17.12
N GLU A 125 -7.56 18.30 -17.61
CA GLU A 125 -7.53 19.66 -17.09
C GLU A 125 -8.55 19.93 -15.97
N GLU A 126 -9.42 18.96 -15.64
CA GLU A 126 -10.35 19.08 -14.51
C GLU A 126 -9.61 19.21 -13.17
N PRO A 127 -10.21 19.82 -12.13
CA PRO A 127 -9.66 19.76 -10.78
C PRO A 127 -9.51 18.30 -10.31
N ILE A 128 -8.42 18.01 -9.62
CA ILE A 128 -8.10 16.66 -9.10
C ILE A 128 -9.25 16.07 -8.25
N GLU A 129 -10.01 16.91 -7.54
CA GLU A 129 -11.20 16.49 -6.79
C GLU A 129 -12.29 15.86 -7.65
N GLU A 130 -12.43 16.31 -8.89
CA GLU A 130 -13.37 15.75 -9.85
C GLU A 130 -12.78 14.52 -10.56
N LYS A 131 -11.49 14.58 -10.94
CA LYS A 131 -10.79 13.42 -11.54
C LYS A 131 -10.85 12.18 -10.64
N ARG A 132 -10.63 12.34 -9.33
CA ARG A 132 -10.63 11.23 -8.35
C ARG A 132 -11.94 10.46 -8.27
N LYS A 133 -13.06 11.05 -8.69
CA LYS A 133 -14.36 10.35 -8.75
C LYS A 133 -14.42 9.40 -9.96
N ASN A 134 -13.66 9.70 -11.01
CA ASN A 134 -13.62 8.93 -12.25
C ASN A 134 -12.98 7.54 -12.05
N LYS A 135 -13.48 6.53 -12.77
CA LYS A 135 -12.99 5.15 -12.69
C LYS A 135 -11.69 4.93 -13.47
N LEU A 136 -11.49 5.63 -14.58
CA LEU A 136 -10.25 5.57 -15.35
C LEU A 136 -9.10 6.19 -14.55
N PHE A 137 -9.27 7.42 -14.06
CA PHE A 137 -8.26 8.10 -13.24
C PHE A 137 -7.86 7.24 -12.02
N TYR A 138 -8.85 6.67 -11.31
CA TYR A 138 -8.57 5.78 -10.19
C TYR A 138 -7.75 4.55 -10.59
N ARG A 139 -8.04 3.95 -11.74
CA ARG A 139 -7.28 2.78 -12.22
C ARG A 139 -5.85 3.17 -12.59
N GLU A 140 -5.65 4.31 -13.23
CA GLU A 140 -4.32 4.87 -13.52
C GLU A 140 -3.51 5.11 -12.24
N HIS A 141 -4.12 5.78 -11.26
CA HIS A 141 -3.53 6.01 -9.94
C HIS A 141 -3.12 4.69 -9.26
N ALA A 142 -4.02 3.71 -9.17
CA ALA A 142 -3.77 2.46 -8.48
C ALA A 142 -2.60 1.66 -9.08
N ILE A 143 -2.46 1.69 -10.42
CA ILE A 143 -1.32 1.08 -11.11
C ILE A 143 -0.03 1.86 -10.80
N GLY A 144 -0.06 3.19 -10.90
CA GLY A 144 1.09 4.03 -10.58
C GLY A 144 1.58 3.85 -9.13
N LEU A 145 0.63 3.79 -8.19
CA LEU A 145 0.87 3.48 -6.79
C LEU A 145 1.54 2.11 -6.64
N THR A 146 1.00 1.07 -7.27
CA THR A 146 1.54 -0.30 -7.18
C THR A 146 3.00 -0.34 -7.62
N LEU A 147 3.35 0.31 -8.73
CA LEU A 147 4.72 0.38 -9.26
C LEU A 147 5.68 1.11 -8.31
N LYS A 148 5.25 2.24 -7.74
CA LYS A 148 6.05 2.99 -6.76
C LYS A 148 6.18 2.24 -5.44
N HIS A 149 5.11 1.61 -4.97
CA HIS A 149 5.08 0.91 -3.70
C HIS A 149 6.01 -0.30 -3.72
N SER A 150 6.02 -1.10 -4.81
CA SER A 150 6.94 -2.23 -4.93
C SER A 150 8.41 -1.84 -5.07
N SER A 151 8.69 -0.55 -5.29
CA SER A 151 10.06 -0.01 -5.36
C SER A 151 10.60 0.48 -4.02
N ARG A 152 9.75 0.64 -3.00
CA ARG A 152 10.15 1.17 -1.69
C ARG A 152 10.54 0.03 -0.74
N LYS A 153 11.82 -0.05 -0.34
CA LYS A 153 12.31 -1.07 0.61
C LYS A 153 11.72 -0.94 2.02
N THR A 154 11.52 0.28 2.45
CA THR A 154 11.02 0.60 3.79
C THR A 154 9.79 1.46 3.66
N MET A 155 8.81 1.15 4.51
CA MET A 155 7.67 2.00 4.74
C MET A 155 8.15 3.29 5.40
N ALA A 156 7.34 4.33 5.27
CA ALA A 156 7.62 5.62 5.87
C ALA A 156 7.66 5.56 7.42
N SER A 157 6.98 4.57 8.04
CA SER A 157 7.08 4.21 9.46
C SER A 157 8.43 3.58 9.88
N GLY A 158 9.34 3.34 8.94
CA GLY A 158 10.62 2.67 9.16
C GLY A 158 10.55 1.13 9.17
N THR A 159 9.36 0.54 9.02
CA THR A 159 9.22 -0.93 8.94
C THR A 159 9.53 -1.46 7.53
N PRO A 160 10.00 -2.71 7.37
CA PRO A 160 10.17 -3.32 6.05
C PRO A 160 8.86 -3.33 5.25
N ASN A 161 8.94 -2.95 3.97
CA ASN A 161 7.80 -3.01 3.07
C ASN A 161 7.66 -4.43 2.51
N LYS A 162 6.53 -5.10 2.80
CA LYS A 162 6.25 -6.44 2.28
C LYS A 162 5.94 -6.47 0.77
N ALA A 163 5.53 -5.34 0.21
CA ALA A 163 5.28 -5.20 -1.22
C ALA A 163 6.56 -4.94 -2.03
N TYR A 164 7.71 -4.70 -1.37
CA TYR A 164 8.98 -4.49 -2.06
C TYR A 164 9.32 -5.71 -2.91
N ASN A 165 9.61 -5.47 -4.18
CA ASN A 165 10.01 -6.52 -5.11
C ASN A 165 11.54 -6.53 -5.25
N ASP A 166 12.16 -7.57 -4.68
CA ASP A 166 13.60 -7.78 -4.73
C ASP A 166 14.11 -8.06 -6.16
N TYR A 167 13.26 -8.64 -7.01
CA TYR A 167 13.63 -9.17 -8.32
C TYR A 167 13.51 -8.14 -9.44
N TRP A 168 12.40 -7.40 -9.50
CA TRP A 168 12.23 -6.29 -10.43
C TRP A 168 11.37 -5.19 -9.81
N ASN A 169 11.81 -3.93 -9.88
CA ASN A 169 10.98 -2.80 -9.48
C ASN A 169 11.18 -1.55 -10.35
N TYR A 170 10.19 -0.67 -10.32
CA TYR A 170 10.13 0.49 -11.20
C TYR A 170 11.31 1.44 -10.97
N ASP A 171 11.57 1.86 -9.74
CA ASP A 171 12.59 2.89 -9.47
C ASP A 171 14.02 2.39 -9.75
N ARG A 172 14.30 1.09 -9.57
CA ARG A 172 15.64 0.52 -9.79
C ARG A 172 15.88 0.12 -11.25
N ASP A 173 14.92 -0.58 -11.87
CA ASP A 173 15.19 -1.38 -13.07
C ASP A 173 14.55 -0.83 -14.34
N TYR A 174 13.45 -0.06 -14.22
CA TYR A 174 12.62 0.33 -15.37
C TYR A 174 13.42 1.04 -16.46
N GLU A 175 14.18 2.08 -16.12
CA GLU A 175 14.88 2.88 -17.13
C GLU A 175 15.87 2.06 -17.95
N SER A 176 16.55 1.10 -17.32
CA SER A 176 17.54 0.24 -17.98
C SER A 176 16.94 -0.96 -18.74
N THR A 177 15.66 -1.28 -18.48
CA THR A 177 15.00 -2.48 -19.01
C THR A 177 13.72 -2.21 -19.79
N LYS A 178 13.27 -0.95 -19.88
CA LYS A 178 11.99 -0.58 -20.51
C LYS A 178 11.85 -1.05 -21.95
N ASP A 179 12.91 -0.92 -22.75
CA ASP A 179 12.90 -1.33 -24.16
C ASP A 179 13.00 -2.85 -24.35
N LYS A 180 13.46 -3.57 -23.31
CA LYS A 180 13.49 -5.04 -23.30
C LYS A 180 12.10 -5.61 -23.03
N TYR A 181 11.39 -5.04 -22.07
CA TYR A 181 10.16 -5.64 -21.54
C TYR A 181 8.87 -4.98 -22.03
N PHE A 182 8.88 -3.69 -22.35
CA PHE A 182 7.67 -2.93 -22.65
C PHE A 182 7.71 -2.29 -24.03
N THR A 183 6.59 -2.36 -24.74
CA THR A 183 6.36 -1.61 -25.97
C THR A 183 6.24 -0.12 -25.67
N LYS A 184 6.38 0.73 -26.71
CA LYS A 184 6.25 2.19 -26.54
C LYS A 184 4.89 2.61 -25.99
N GLU A 185 3.81 1.96 -26.43
CA GLU A 185 2.47 2.18 -25.91
C GLU A 185 2.37 1.82 -24.42
N GLU A 186 2.92 0.67 -24.00
CA GLU A 186 2.96 0.29 -22.58
C GLU A 186 3.82 1.24 -21.74
N GLN A 187 4.93 1.74 -22.29
CA GLN A 187 5.76 2.75 -21.64
C GLN A 187 4.97 4.05 -21.43
N ASP A 188 4.23 4.52 -22.44
CA ASP A 188 3.38 5.73 -22.34
C ASP A 188 2.26 5.55 -21.31
N LEU A 189 1.63 4.36 -21.25
CA LEU A 189 0.62 4.03 -20.24
C LEU A 189 1.23 4.05 -18.82
N ILE A 190 2.41 3.46 -18.62
CA ILE A 190 3.11 3.49 -17.33
C ILE A 190 3.38 4.93 -16.89
N ILE A 191 3.87 5.78 -17.79
CA ILE A 191 4.14 7.20 -17.51
C ILE A 191 2.86 7.92 -17.08
N ASN A 192 1.75 7.69 -17.77
CA ASN A 192 0.47 8.29 -17.42
C ASN A 192 -0.04 7.81 -16.05
N CYS A 193 0.04 6.51 -15.76
CA CYS A 193 -0.32 5.95 -14.45
C CYS A 193 0.48 6.59 -13.31
N LEU A 194 1.79 6.78 -13.51
CA LEU A 194 2.65 7.42 -12.52
C LEU A 194 2.33 8.90 -12.33
N ARG A 195 2.03 9.62 -13.42
CA ARG A 195 1.58 11.01 -13.33
C ARG A 195 0.28 11.14 -12.56
N SER A 196 -0.72 10.30 -12.82
CA SER A 196 -1.98 10.28 -12.07
C SER A 196 -1.74 9.95 -10.59
N HIS A 197 -0.80 9.05 -10.29
CA HIS A 197 -0.38 8.77 -8.91
C HIS A 197 0.27 9.98 -8.23
N GLU A 198 1.25 10.62 -8.87
CA GLU A 198 1.95 11.79 -8.34
C GLU A 198 1.00 12.98 -8.14
N GLU A 199 0.04 13.19 -9.05
CA GLU A 199 -0.96 14.24 -8.92
C GLU A 199 -1.86 14.02 -7.70
N GLU A 200 -2.37 12.80 -7.51
CA GLU A 200 -3.18 12.49 -6.33
C GLU A 200 -2.36 12.54 -5.03
N ALA A 201 -1.12 12.06 -5.05
CA ALA A 201 -0.22 12.16 -3.90
C ALA A 201 0.08 13.62 -3.51
N ALA A 202 0.31 14.50 -4.49
CA ALA A 202 0.53 15.92 -4.27
C ALA A 202 -0.70 16.61 -3.69
N TYR A 203 -1.88 16.35 -4.26
CA TYR A 203 -3.15 16.86 -3.75
C TYR A 203 -3.39 16.46 -2.28
N LEU A 204 -3.15 15.18 -1.97
CA LEU A 204 -3.32 14.67 -0.61
C LEU A 204 -2.29 15.25 0.35
N SER A 205 -1.03 15.40 -0.08
CA SER A 205 0.02 16.05 0.69
C SER A 205 -0.34 17.50 1.02
N GLU A 206 -0.82 18.28 0.05
CA GLU A 206 -1.28 19.67 0.29
C GLU A 206 -2.49 19.72 1.22
N LYS A 207 -3.48 18.85 0.99
CA LYS A 207 -4.67 18.73 1.84
C LYS A 207 -4.32 18.35 3.27
N ARG A 208 -3.16 17.73 3.52
CA ARG A 208 -2.69 17.26 4.84
C ARG A 208 -1.57 18.09 5.44
N ALA A 209 -0.95 18.97 4.67
CA ALA A 209 0.14 19.84 5.13
C ALA A 209 -0.24 20.74 6.32
N TRP A 210 -1.53 20.90 6.60
CA TRP A 210 -2.00 21.58 7.80
C TRP A 210 -1.64 20.85 9.09
N MET A 211 -1.51 19.51 9.11
CA MET A 211 -1.12 18.76 10.31
C MET A 211 0.34 19.05 10.68
N GLY A 212 1.23 19.11 9.70
CA GLY A 212 2.62 19.54 9.89
C GLY A 212 2.73 21.03 10.29
N ARG A 213 2.02 21.92 9.59
CA ARG A 213 1.97 23.36 9.94
C ARG A 213 1.40 23.59 11.34
N LEU A 214 0.42 22.79 11.75
CA LEU A 214 -0.15 22.81 13.08
C LEU A 214 0.91 22.48 14.13
N GLY A 215 1.61 21.35 13.99
CA GLY A 215 2.70 20.97 14.89
C GLY A 215 3.78 22.04 14.95
N GLU A 216 4.21 22.58 13.81
CA GLU A 216 5.20 23.65 13.77
C GLU A 216 4.74 24.95 14.42
N SER A 217 3.49 25.37 14.20
CA SER A 217 2.93 26.60 14.77
C SER A 217 2.77 26.48 16.28
N LEU A 218 2.31 25.32 16.75
CA LEU A 218 2.24 24.98 18.16
C LEU A 218 3.66 24.98 18.79
N CYS A 219 4.65 24.35 18.17
CA CYS A 219 6.03 24.35 18.68
C CYS A 219 6.65 25.75 18.69
N LYS A 220 6.56 26.50 17.58
CA LYS A 220 7.10 27.88 17.47
C LYS A 220 6.47 28.83 18.49
N THR A 221 5.19 28.64 18.79
CA THR A 221 4.53 29.46 19.82
C THR A 221 4.99 29.03 21.21
N ALA A 222 5.15 27.73 21.49
CA ALA A 222 5.63 27.22 22.77
C ALA A 222 7.06 27.70 23.11
N GLU A 223 7.95 27.76 22.12
CA GLU A 223 9.31 28.28 22.26
C GLU A 223 9.36 29.76 22.68
N LYS A 224 8.33 30.55 22.34
CA LYS A 224 8.26 32.00 22.59
C LYS A 224 7.44 32.40 23.81
N ILE A 225 6.71 31.46 24.44
CA ILE A 225 5.90 31.73 25.64
C ILE A 225 6.77 32.30 26.78
N GLY A 226 8.06 31.96 26.85
CA GLY A 226 9.00 32.52 27.83
C GLY A 226 9.48 33.96 27.56
N GLU A 227 9.19 34.53 26.38
CA GLU A 227 9.66 35.86 25.96
C GLU A 227 8.57 36.95 26.03
N TRP A 228 7.30 36.56 26.16
CA TRP A 228 6.14 37.45 26.18
C TRP A 228 5.43 37.40 27.53
N GLY A 229 4.70 38.47 27.88
CA GLY A 229 3.80 38.43 29.03
C GLY A 229 2.62 37.49 28.77
N ASP A 230 2.13 36.82 29.82
CA ASP A 230 1.15 35.71 29.77
C ASP A 230 -0.06 35.97 28.84
N ILE A 231 -0.67 37.17 28.92
CA ILE A 231 -1.83 37.54 28.07
C ILE A 231 -1.47 37.69 26.59
N THR A 232 -0.24 38.11 26.29
CA THR A 232 0.22 38.25 24.88
C THR A 232 0.46 36.88 24.28
N SER A 233 1.07 35.97 25.04
CA SER A 233 1.22 34.56 24.65
C SER A 233 -0.13 33.89 24.38
N ALA A 234 -1.10 34.07 25.28
CA ALA A 234 -2.43 33.51 25.13
C ALA A 234 -3.17 34.06 23.88
N ARG A 235 -3.08 35.37 23.62
CA ARG A 235 -3.62 35.99 22.40
C ARG A 235 -3.02 35.44 21.12
N VAL A 236 -1.70 35.31 21.08
CA VAL A 236 -1.01 34.78 19.88
C VAL A 236 -1.41 33.32 19.64
N LEU A 237 -1.53 32.51 20.69
CA LEU A 237 -2.02 31.14 20.59
C LEU A 237 -3.44 31.08 20.03
N ALA A 238 -4.37 31.86 20.59
CA ALA A 238 -5.76 31.91 20.14
C ALA A 238 -5.88 32.38 18.67
N GLN A 239 -5.14 33.42 18.29
CA GLN A 239 -5.12 33.93 16.92
C GLN A 239 -4.48 32.95 15.93
N GLY A 240 -3.43 32.24 16.35
CA GLY A 240 -2.80 31.18 15.57
C GLY A 240 -3.78 30.04 15.27
N LEU A 241 -4.49 29.56 16.30
CA LEU A 241 -5.55 28.56 16.14
C LEU A 241 -6.64 29.02 15.16
N SER A 242 -7.17 30.23 15.33
CA SER A 242 -8.19 30.78 14.43
C SER A 242 -7.67 30.86 12.99
N LYS A 243 -6.55 31.55 12.76
CA LYS A 243 -6.07 31.90 11.43
C LYS A 243 -5.46 30.73 10.67
N GLU A 244 -4.68 29.90 11.34
CA GLU A 244 -3.85 28.89 10.67
C GLU A 244 -4.56 27.53 10.59
N ILE A 245 -5.48 27.25 11.52
CA ILE A 245 -6.10 25.93 11.68
C ILE A 245 -7.61 26.00 11.39
N PHE A 246 -8.33 26.85 12.10
CA PHE A 246 -9.79 26.81 12.06
C PHE A 246 -10.38 27.51 10.84
N GLN A 247 -9.71 28.49 10.21
CA GLN A 247 -10.15 28.99 8.90
C GLN A 247 -10.15 27.89 7.83
N GLN A 248 -9.10 27.06 7.80
CA GLN A 248 -9.07 25.92 6.89
C GLN A 248 -10.17 24.90 7.24
N THR A 249 -10.35 24.61 8.52
CA THR A 249 -11.35 23.64 9.00
C THR A 249 -12.78 24.08 8.69
N VAL A 250 -13.09 25.37 8.88
CA VAL A 250 -14.36 25.96 8.46
C VAL A 250 -14.55 25.82 6.96
N THR A 251 -13.50 26.07 6.16
CA THR A 251 -13.58 25.92 4.70
C THR A 251 -13.85 24.46 4.29
N GLU A 252 -13.28 23.49 5.01
CA GLU A 252 -13.48 22.05 4.79
C GLU A 252 -14.88 21.54 5.18
N ILE A 253 -15.56 22.24 6.08
CA ILE A 253 -16.89 21.89 6.60
C ILE A 253 -17.99 22.66 5.84
N GLU A 254 -17.84 23.98 5.73
CA GLU A 254 -18.86 24.90 5.24
C GLU A 254 -18.62 25.38 3.79
N GLY A 255 -17.42 25.11 3.23
CA GLY A 255 -17.03 25.58 1.90
C GLY A 255 -16.41 26.98 1.90
N LYS A 256 -16.23 27.57 0.70
CA LYS A 256 -15.63 28.91 0.56
C LYS A 256 -16.56 29.99 1.12
N LEU A 257 -16.07 30.77 2.07
CA LEU A 257 -16.76 31.91 2.68
C LEU A 257 -16.02 33.24 2.41
N PRO A 258 -16.73 34.39 2.43
CA PRO A 258 -16.09 35.70 2.47
C PRO A 258 -15.12 35.82 3.65
N LYS A 259 -14.03 36.58 3.47
CA LYS A 259 -12.93 36.68 4.44
C LYS A 259 -13.38 37.00 5.88
N ASP A 260 -14.31 37.94 6.03
CA ASP A 260 -14.77 38.38 7.36
C ASP A 260 -15.66 37.33 8.02
N GLU A 261 -16.48 36.62 7.24
CA GLU A 261 -17.31 35.53 7.72
C GLU A 261 -16.48 34.29 8.07
N LEU A 262 -15.48 33.97 7.24
CA LEU A 262 -14.53 32.90 7.49
C LEU A 262 -13.76 33.13 8.80
N LYS A 263 -13.30 34.37 9.01
CA LYS A 263 -12.63 34.75 10.26
C LYS A 263 -13.57 34.59 11.45
N LYS A 264 -14.80 35.11 11.36
CA LYS A 264 -15.79 35.02 12.44
C LYS A 264 -16.09 33.55 12.82
N ARG A 265 -16.29 32.69 11.82
CA ARG A 265 -16.53 31.25 12.04
C ARG A 265 -15.32 30.55 12.66
N ALA A 266 -14.11 30.92 12.24
CA ALA A 266 -12.88 30.39 12.80
C ALA A 266 -12.64 30.85 14.25
N ASP A 267 -12.96 32.11 14.57
CA ASP A 267 -12.90 32.64 15.94
C ASP A 267 -13.91 31.90 16.83
N GLU A 268 -15.15 31.70 16.35
CA GLU A 268 -16.17 30.89 17.06
C GLU A 268 -15.73 29.43 17.28
N MET A 269 -15.10 28.80 16.28
CA MET A 269 -14.54 27.45 16.41
C MET A 269 -13.37 27.42 17.40
N THR A 270 -12.55 28.47 17.44
CA THR A 270 -11.48 28.61 18.44
C THR A 270 -12.04 28.67 19.85
N ARG A 271 -13.14 29.42 20.07
CA ARG A 271 -13.82 29.46 21.37
C ARG A 271 -14.34 28.07 21.77
N ARG A 272 -14.96 27.33 20.85
CA ARG A 272 -15.42 25.95 21.10
C ARG A 272 -14.26 25.01 21.43
N TYR A 273 -13.11 25.15 20.77
CA TYR A 273 -11.91 24.38 21.09
C TYR A 273 -11.39 24.69 22.50
N ILE A 274 -11.33 25.97 22.88
CA ILE A 274 -10.91 26.37 24.24
C ILE A 274 -11.85 25.78 25.29
N GLN A 275 -13.16 25.83 25.04
CA GLN A 275 -14.17 25.21 25.92
C GLN A 275 -13.94 23.70 26.03
N PHE A 276 -13.74 23.02 24.90
CA PHE A 276 -13.47 21.60 24.83
C PHE A 276 -12.24 21.19 25.65
N ILE A 277 -11.09 21.88 25.51
CA ILE A 277 -9.89 21.54 26.28
C ILE A 277 -10.01 21.95 27.76
N SER A 278 -10.93 22.87 28.10
CA SER A 278 -11.13 23.32 29.47
C SER A 278 -11.93 22.33 30.33
N ASP A 279 -12.71 21.45 29.69
CA ASP A 279 -13.47 20.39 30.37
C ASP A 279 -12.63 19.11 30.46
N PRO A 280 -12.14 18.74 31.66
CA PRO A 280 -11.29 17.55 31.83
C PRO A 280 -12.01 16.25 31.48
N HIS A 281 -13.33 16.18 31.71
CA HIS A 281 -14.11 14.98 31.41
C HIS A 281 -14.30 14.82 29.90
N GLU A 282 -14.63 15.93 29.22
CA GLU A 282 -14.76 15.94 27.76
C GLU A 282 -13.43 15.59 27.09
N LEU A 283 -12.32 16.10 27.62
CA LEU A 283 -10.97 15.81 27.12
C LEU A 283 -10.57 14.35 27.33
N GLU A 284 -10.86 13.78 28.51
CA GLU A 284 -10.61 12.36 28.80
C GLU A 284 -11.40 11.45 27.87
N GLU A 285 -12.70 11.71 27.69
CA GLU A 285 -13.55 10.95 26.78
C GLU A 285 -13.06 11.03 25.33
N ALA A 286 -12.63 12.22 24.91
CA ALA A 286 -12.03 12.44 23.60
C ALA A 286 -10.74 11.63 23.38
N MET A 287 -9.86 11.55 24.38
CA MET A 287 -8.63 10.74 24.28
C MET A 287 -8.94 9.23 24.24
N ILE A 288 -10.01 8.79 24.89
CA ILE A 288 -10.50 7.40 24.77
C ILE A 288 -11.00 7.14 23.34
N GLN A 289 -11.83 8.03 22.79
CA GLN A 289 -12.37 7.90 21.43
C GLN A 289 -11.26 7.90 20.36
N GLU A 290 -10.21 8.69 20.58
CA GLU A 290 -8.99 8.70 19.78
C GLU A 290 -8.31 7.33 19.79
N LYS A 291 -8.03 6.81 20.99
CA LYS A 291 -7.37 5.52 21.16
C LYS A 291 -8.18 4.36 20.56
N GLU A 292 -9.49 4.39 20.74
CA GLU A 292 -10.40 3.41 20.12
C GLU A 292 -10.34 3.47 18.59
N SER A 293 -10.24 4.67 18.02
CA SER A 293 -10.13 4.86 16.57
C SER A 293 -8.75 4.45 16.03
N GLU A 294 -7.67 4.65 16.78
CA GLU A 294 -6.35 4.09 16.44
C GLU A 294 -6.36 2.56 16.44
N ILE A 295 -6.99 1.94 17.46
CA ILE A 295 -7.09 0.49 17.58
C ILE A 295 -7.95 -0.07 16.45
N GLU A 296 -9.05 0.59 16.10
CA GLU A 296 -9.88 0.21 14.95
C GLU A 296 -9.11 0.37 13.64
N ALA A 297 -8.38 1.47 13.45
CA ALA A 297 -7.52 1.68 12.30
C ALA A 297 -6.46 0.57 12.17
N GLU A 298 -5.79 0.21 13.26
CA GLU A 298 -4.78 -0.86 13.29
C GLU A 298 -5.39 -2.23 12.99
N LYS A 299 -6.57 -2.53 13.54
CA LYS A 299 -7.31 -3.77 13.25
C LYS A 299 -7.67 -3.85 11.77
N LEU A 300 -8.22 -2.78 11.20
CA LEU A 300 -8.54 -2.70 9.78
C LEU A 300 -7.28 -2.97 8.95
N LEU A 301 -6.19 -2.24 9.21
CA LEU A 301 -4.90 -2.42 8.51
C LEU A 301 -4.38 -3.86 8.64
N THR A 302 -4.52 -4.48 9.82
CA THR A 302 -4.07 -5.85 10.07
C THR A 302 -4.91 -6.89 9.33
N GLU A 303 -6.24 -6.75 9.35
CA GLU A 303 -7.17 -7.64 8.65
C GLU A 303 -6.95 -7.59 7.14
N LEU A 304 -6.71 -6.40 6.59
CA LEU A 304 -6.39 -6.21 5.17
C LEU A 304 -5.07 -6.87 4.78
N ARG A 305 -4.03 -6.70 5.60
CA ARG A 305 -2.72 -7.36 5.41
C ARG A 305 -2.80 -8.89 5.47
N SER A 306 -3.88 -9.44 6.03
CA SER A 306 -4.07 -10.89 6.23
C SER A 306 -4.82 -11.61 5.11
N SER A 307 -5.28 -10.91 4.06
CA SER A 307 -5.86 -11.49 2.83
C SER A 307 -6.82 -12.68 3.05
N THR A 308 -7.93 -12.46 3.75
CA THR A 308 -9.09 -13.37 3.65
C THR A 308 -10.36 -12.54 3.52
N GLU A 309 -11.34 -13.08 2.79
CA GLU A 309 -12.71 -12.58 2.52
C GLU A 309 -13.39 -11.71 3.61
N GLY A 310 -12.97 -11.79 4.88
CA GLY A 310 -13.47 -10.99 5.99
C GLY A 310 -13.30 -9.48 5.82
N ALA A 311 -12.19 -9.01 5.23
CA ALA A 311 -11.98 -7.57 5.00
C ALA A 311 -13.01 -6.99 4.01
N LYS A 312 -13.36 -7.74 2.95
CA LYS A 312 -14.41 -7.35 1.98
C LYS A 312 -15.81 -7.28 2.61
N MET A 313 -16.09 -8.10 3.62
CA MET A 313 -17.38 -8.06 4.31
C MET A 313 -17.50 -6.87 5.28
N LEU A 314 -16.42 -6.47 5.95
CA LEU A 314 -16.40 -5.25 6.79
C LEU A 314 -16.52 -3.97 5.95
N LEU A 315 -16.00 -4.00 4.72
CA LEU A 315 -16.13 -2.93 3.73
C LEU A 315 -17.53 -2.82 3.10
N SER A 316 -18.39 -3.83 3.25
CA SER A 316 -19.71 -3.87 2.59
C SER A 316 -20.73 -2.85 3.12
N GLY A 317 -20.44 -2.20 4.25
CA GLY A 317 -21.28 -1.12 4.83
C GLY A 317 -20.69 0.30 4.71
N ARG A 318 -19.41 0.45 4.35
CA ARG A 318 -18.74 1.75 4.10
C ARG A 318 -18.53 1.91 2.59
N GLU A 319 -18.29 3.12 2.07
CA GLU A 319 -17.87 3.26 0.68
C GLU A 319 -16.50 2.57 0.52
N SER A 320 -16.48 1.30 0.09
CA SER A 320 -15.28 0.44 -0.06
C SER A 320 -14.11 1.16 -0.73
N ARG A 321 -14.41 2.11 -1.61
CA ARG A 321 -13.48 2.94 -2.37
C ARG A 321 -12.77 4.02 -1.53
N GLN A 322 -13.43 4.61 -0.53
CA GLN A 322 -12.80 5.58 0.39
C GLN A 322 -11.87 4.86 1.37
N VAL A 323 -12.30 3.70 1.87
CA VAL A 323 -11.51 2.92 2.81
C VAL A 323 -10.27 2.35 2.12
N GLU A 324 -10.38 1.78 0.90
CA GLU A 324 -9.22 1.37 0.09
C GLU A 324 -8.21 2.51 -0.13
N GLN A 325 -8.67 3.72 -0.47
CA GLN A 325 -7.82 4.91 -0.58
C GLN A 325 -7.14 5.25 0.76
N TRP A 326 -7.87 5.23 1.87
CA TRP A 326 -7.32 5.52 3.20
C TRP A 326 -6.27 4.50 3.65
N ILE A 327 -6.43 3.24 3.27
CA ILE A 327 -5.48 2.16 3.52
C ILE A 327 -4.21 2.33 2.68
N GLU A 328 -4.35 2.64 1.39
CA GLU A 328 -3.24 2.88 0.46
C GLU A 328 -2.39 4.10 0.87
N ILE A 329 -3.06 5.13 1.38
CA ILE A 329 -2.45 6.27 2.05
C ILE A 329 -1.75 5.85 3.35
N ALA A 330 -2.41 4.99 4.13
CA ALA A 330 -1.90 4.57 5.43
C ALA A 330 -0.61 3.74 5.33
N GLU A 331 -0.43 3.06 4.19
CA GLU A 331 0.76 2.28 3.89
C GLU A 331 1.86 3.14 3.24
N SER A 332 1.52 4.23 2.55
CA SER A 332 2.50 5.05 1.80
C SER A 332 3.13 6.23 2.57
N GLU A 333 2.60 6.63 3.74
CA GLU A 333 3.03 7.82 4.52
C GLU A 333 3.44 7.51 5.98
N VAL A 334 4.34 8.34 6.56
CA VAL A 334 4.90 8.17 7.94
C VAL A 334 3.78 8.16 8.99
N GLU A 335 2.64 8.77 8.68
CA GLU A 335 1.50 9.01 9.58
C GLU A 335 0.26 8.21 9.20
N GLY A 336 0.41 7.16 8.41
CA GLY A 336 -0.72 6.50 7.78
C GLY A 336 -1.81 5.93 8.70
N GLN A 337 -1.40 5.33 9.83
CA GLN A 337 -2.31 4.90 10.89
C GLN A 337 -3.05 6.09 11.52
N ASN A 338 -2.39 7.25 11.66
CA ASN A 338 -3.01 8.47 12.18
C ASN A 338 -4.07 9.02 11.21
N ILE A 339 -3.87 8.84 9.90
CA ILE A 339 -4.83 9.27 8.88
C ILE A 339 -6.11 8.42 8.94
N LEU A 340 -5.98 7.10 8.99
CA LEU A 340 -7.15 6.22 9.10
C LEU A 340 -7.89 6.44 10.43
N ALA A 341 -7.16 6.62 11.53
CA ALA A 341 -7.75 6.98 12.82
C ALA A 341 -8.51 8.32 12.75
N TYR A 342 -7.97 9.33 12.06
CA TYR A 342 -8.65 10.61 11.87
C TYR A 342 -9.94 10.52 11.06
N GLU A 343 -9.93 9.75 9.96
CA GLU A 343 -11.14 9.58 9.14
C GLU A 343 -12.22 8.82 9.91
N LEU A 344 -11.86 7.80 10.70
CA LEU A 344 -12.78 7.12 11.61
C LEU A 344 -13.36 8.07 12.67
N LEU A 345 -12.54 8.97 13.22
CA LEU A 345 -13.03 10.02 14.12
C LEU A 345 -14.00 10.96 13.39
N CYS A 346 -13.70 11.35 12.15
CA CYS A 346 -14.59 12.20 11.35
C CYS A 346 -15.94 11.54 11.09
N GLU A 347 -15.96 10.24 10.76
CA GLU A 347 -17.20 9.47 10.57
C GLU A 347 -18.04 9.41 11.85
N LYS A 348 -17.40 9.14 13.00
CA LYS A 348 -18.10 8.94 14.28
C LYS A 348 -18.56 10.23 14.93
N LEU A 349 -17.75 11.27 14.85
CA LEU A 349 -17.85 12.47 15.71
C LEU A 349 -18.04 13.77 14.91
N GLY A 350 -17.90 13.71 13.58
CA GLY A 350 -17.86 14.88 12.71
C GLY A 350 -16.47 15.53 12.66
N LYS A 351 -16.21 16.26 11.57
CA LYS A 351 -14.90 16.85 11.26
C LYS A 351 -14.41 17.83 12.33
N GLU A 352 -15.30 18.61 12.94
CA GLU A 352 -14.93 19.59 13.97
C GLU A 352 -14.36 18.90 15.21
N ARG A 353 -15.10 17.94 15.79
CA ARG A 353 -14.68 17.23 17.00
C ARG A 353 -13.43 16.38 16.75
N ALA A 354 -13.35 15.71 15.60
CA ALA A 354 -12.15 14.99 15.19
C ALA A 354 -10.91 15.90 15.09
N LYS A 355 -11.07 17.14 14.64
CA LYS A 355 -9.99 18.15 14.59
C LYS A 355 -9.52 18.53 15.98
N PHE A 356 -10.44 18.75 16.92
CA PHE A 356 -10.10 19.10 18.31
C PHE A 356 -9.32 17.98 18.99
N ILE A 357 -9.72 16.73 18.77
CA ILE A 357 -9.04 15.55 19.31
C ILE A 357 -7.61 15.46 18.78
N LEU A 358 -7.42 15.59 17.45
CA LEU A 358 -6.09 15.57 16.83
C LEU A 358 -5.19 16.69 17.35
N LEU A 359 -5.74 17.89 17.52
CA LEU A 359 -5.02 19.04 18.07
C LEU A 359 -4.45 18.73 19.45
N CYS A 360 -5.24 18.11 20.31
CA CYS A 360 -4.82 17.74 21.66
C CYS A 360 -3.73 16.66 21.64
N LYS A 361 -3.89 15.63 20.80
CA LYS A 361 -2.90 14.55 20.65
C LYS A 361 -1.55 15.08 20.13
N ALA A 362 -1.60 16.00 19.16
CA ALA A 362 -0.41 16.56 18.54
C ALA A 362 0.30 17.60 19.41
N ASP A 363 -0.29 18.02 20.54
CA ASP A 363 0.25 19.06 21.39
C ASP A 363 0.99 18.48 22.62
N PRO A 364 2.34 18.44 22.60
CA PRO A 364 3.12 17.91 23.71
C PRO A 364 3.03 18.75 24.99
N ASP A 365 2.55 20.01 24.90
CA ASP A 365 2.41 20.95 26.01
C ASP A 365 0.93 21.31 26.28
N LEU A 366 0.01 20.40 25.97
CA LEU A 366 -1.45 20.63 26.07
C LEU A 366 -1.88 21.23 27.40
N GLU A 367 -1.34 20.76 28.52
CA GLU A 367 -1.67 21.27 29.86
C GLU A 367 -1.30 22.75 30.01
N LYS A 368 -0.12 23.17 29.53
CA LYS A 368 0.32 24.57 29.57
C LYS A 368 -0.52 25.43 28.62
N ARG A 369 -0.89 24.91 27.46
CA ARG A 369 -1.75 25.65 26.51
C ARG A 369 -3.17 25.78 27.02
N ARG A 370 -3.70 24.73 27.65
CA ARG A 370 -4.99 24.79 28.33
C ARG A 370 -4.95 25.90 29.37
N GLU A 371 -3.95 25.90 30.26
CA GLU A 371 -3.79 26.96 31.26
C GLU A 371 -3.71 28.36 30.62
N ALA A 372 -2.88 28.54 29.59
CA ALA A 372 -2.74 29.83 28.91
C ALA A 372 -4.04 30.30 28.24
N LEU A 373 -4.79 29.40 27.59
CA LEU A 373 -6.01 29.72 26.85
C LEU A 373 -7.25 29.86 27.75
N THR A 374 -7.27 29.24 28.94
CA THR A 374 -8.41 29.34 29.87
C THR A 374 -8.22 30.39 30.96
N SER A 375 -7.02 30.97 31.07
CA SER A 375 -6.72 32.04 32.04
C SER A 375 -7.33 33.41 31.70
N TYR A 376 -7.87 33.59 30.49
CA TYR A 376 -8.37 34.87 29.98
C TYR A 376 -9.76 34.73 29.33
N SER A 377 -10.53 35.81 29.30
CA SER A 377 -11.81 35.85 28.58
C SER A 377 -11.61 35.77 27.07
N PHE A 378 -12.64 35.37 26.31
CA PHE A 378 -12.55 35.32 24.85
C PHE A 378 -12.27 36.70 24.24
N GLU A 379 -12.86 37.76 24.81
CA GLU A 379 -12.59 39.14 24.40
C GLU A 379 -11.13 39.52 24.68
N GLU A 380 -10.58 39.10 25.82
CA GLU A 380 -9.18 39.32 26.15
C GLU A 380 -8.24 38.58 25.19
N LEU A 381 -8.64 37.41 24.68
CA LEU A 381 -7.89 36.67 23.66
C LEU A 381 -8.05 37.25 22.24
N GLY A 382 -8.97 38.19 22.04
CA GLY A 382 -9.27 38.79 20.74
C GLY A 382 -10.08 37.87 19.82
N LEU A 383 -10.87 36.97 20.41
CA LEU A 383 -11.77 36.04 19.72
C LEU A 383 -13.20 36.56 19.68
#